data_AF-T0PNT1-F1
#
_entry.id   AF-T0PNT1-F1
#
_cell.length_a   1.000
_cell.length_b   1.000
_cell.length_c   1.000
_cell.angle_alpha   90.00
_cell.angle_beta   90.00
_cell.angle_gamma   90.00
#
_symmetry.space_group_name_H-M   'P 1'
#
loop_
_entity.id
_entity.type
_entity.pdbx_description
1 polymer ?
#
loop_
_entity_poly.entity_id
_entity_poly.type
_entity_poly.pdbx_seq_one_letter_code
_entity_poly.pdbx_strand_id
1 'polypeptide(L)'
;MIGNYLIGWMGLDGNIIRYVQLIRYPIGFLGMIVVFTALYYYIPCKRLRWLEVMPGAIFTSFLWIVLSMLFAYYVNNYGNYSAIYGSIGAIIILMLWLQITSTTILLGGELNALLAHDKELRYRLSENKR
;
A
#
# COMPACT_ATOMS: atom_id res chain seq x y z
N MET A 1 -19.45 14.38 13.93
CA MET A 1 -20.75 14.88 14.46
C MET A 1 -21.91 14.66 13.48
N ILE A 2 -21.75 14.85 12.16
CA ILE A 2 -22.81 14.56 11.15
C ILE A 2 -23.21 13.07 11.07
N GLY A 3 -22.27 12.14 11.25
CA GLY A 3 -22.55 10.70 11.21
C GLY A 3 -23.56 10.24 12.27
N ASN A 4 -23.45 10.71 13.52
CA ASN A 4 -24.36 10.29 14.60
C ASN A 4 -25.79 10.79 14.43
N TYR A 5 -26.00 11.94 13.76
CA TYR A 5 -27.34 12.46 13.49
C TYR A 5 -28.08 11.66 12.41
N LEU A 6 -27.37 11.22 11.36
CA LEU A 6 -27.96 10.36 10.31
C LEU A 6 -28.30 8.95 10.84
N ILE A 7 -27.49 8.45 11.77
CA ILE A 7 -27.66 7.14 12.42
C ILE A 7 -28.90 7.12 13.33
N GLY A 8 -29.17 8.22 14.05
CA GLY A 8 -30.37 8.36 14.88
C GLY A 8 -31.68 8.41 14.07
N TRP A 9 -31.64 8.97 12.86
CA TRP A 9 -32.79 8.99 11.94
C TRP A 9 -33.05 7.64 11.27
N MET A 10 -32.00 6.83 11.06
CA MET A 10 -32.08 5.49 10.47
C MET A 10 -32.32 4.36 11.50
N GLY A 11 -32.32 4.64 12.80
CA GLY A 11 -32.53 3.63 13.85
C GLY A 11 -31.43 2.55 13.90
N LEU A 12 -30.21 2.89 13.49
CA LEU A 12 -29.11 1.93 13.42
C LEU A 12 -28.55 1.67 14.82
N ASP A 13 -28.69 0.43 15.27
CA ASP A 13 -28.21 -0.06 16.55
C ASP A 13 -26.70 0.18 16.73
N GLY A 14 -26.25 0.49 17.96
CA GLY A 14 -24.84 0.77 18.25
C GLY A 14 -23.87 -0.36 17.87
N ASN A 15 -24.39 -1.58 17.79
CA ASN A 15 -23.67 -2.76 17.32
C ASN A 15 -23.33 -2.68 15.82
N ILE A 16 -24.23 -2.16 14.97
CA ILE A 16 -24.02 -2.03 13.52
C ILE A 16 -22.85 -1.09 13.24
N ILE A 17 -22.75 0.00 14.00
CA ILE A 17 -21.66 0.99 13.88
C ILE A 17 -20.31 0.33 14.16
N ARG A 18 -20.24 -0.52 15.18
CA ARG A 18 -19.01 -1.26 15.54
C ARG A 18 -18.60 -2.22 14.43
N TYR A 19 -19.54 -2.95 13.81
CA TYR A 19 -19.24 -3.81 12.66
C TYR A 19 -18.77 -3.02 11.44
N VAL A 20 -19.42 -1.89 11.13
CA VAL A 20 -19.03 -1.03 10.01
C VAL A 20 -17.63 -0.45 10.20
N GLN A 21 -17.30 0.00 11.43
CA GLN A 21 -15.96 0.49 11.73
C GLN A 21 -14.89 -0.61 11.65
N LEU A 22 -15.22 -1.83 12.10
CA LEU A 22 -14.31 -2.97 12.00
C LEU A 22 -14.03 -3.36 10.55
N ILE A 23 -15.07 -3.39 9.71
CA ILE A 23 -14.98 -3.80 8.29
C ILE A 23 -14.31 -2.74 7.40
N ARG A 24 -14.35 -1.47 7.80
CA ARG A 24 -13.77 -0.36 7.04
C ARG A 24 -12.26 -0.52 6.80
N TYR A 25 -11.50 -0.93 7.81
CA TYR A 25 -10.05 -1.11 7.70
C TYR A 25 -9.64 -2.24 6.73
N PRO A 26 -10.16 -3.48 6.84
CA PRO A 26 -9.82 -4.56 5.92
C PRO A 26 -10.33 -4.28 4.49
N ILE A 27 -11.48 -3.61 4.32
CA ILE A 27 -11.92 -3.17 2.98
C ILE A 27 -10.90 -2.22 2.36
N GLY A 28 -10.38 -1.26 3.11
CA GLY A 28 -9.34 -0.35 2.63
C GLY A 28 -8.06 -1.10 2.24
N PHE A 29 -7.64 -2.07 3.06
CA PHE A 29 -6.47 -2.90 2.80
C PHE A 29 -6.63 -3.75 1.52
N LEU A 30 -7.79 -4.40 1.35
CA LEU A 30 -8.10 -5.15 0.13
C LEU A 30 -8.12 -4.25 -1.10
N GLY A 31 -8.69 -3.04 -0.99
CA GLY A 31 -8.65 -2.04 -2.05
C GLY A 31 -7.22 -1.69 -2.48
N MET A 32 -6.30 -1.52 -1.53
CA MET A 32 -4.88 -1.27 -1.85
C MET A 32 -4.22 -2.44 -2.57
N ILE A 33 -4.48 -3.68 -2.13
CA ILE A 33 -3.96 -4.86 -2.82
C ILE A 33 -4.43 -4.88 -4.28
N VAL A 34 -5.70 -4.57 -4.54
CA VAL A 34 -6.25 -4.50 -5.90
C VAL A 34 -5.55 -3.43 -6.73
N VAL A 35 -5.34 -2.23 -6.17
CA VAL A 35 -4.64 -1.14 -6.85
C VAL A 35 -3.19 -1.52 -7.18
N PHE A 36 -2.43 -2.05 -6.23
CA PHE A 36 -1.04 -2.46 -6.48
C PHE A 36 -0.94 -3.68 -7.40
N THR A 37 -1.90 -4.61 -7.34
CA THR A 37 -1.99 -5.72 -8.29
C THR A 37 -2.22 -5.20 -9.70
N ALA A 38 -3.16 -4.27 -9.89
CA ALA A 38 -3.41 -3.65 -11.18
C ALA A 38 -2.15 -2.91 -11.67
N LEU A 39 -1.53 -2.12 -10.81
CA LEU A 39 -0.31 -1.39 -11.11
C LEU A 39 0.80 -2.34 -11.60
N TYR A 40 1.09 -3.42 -10.87
CA TYR A 40 2.09 -4.39 -11.26
C TYR A 40 1.67 -5.34 -12.39
N TYR A 41 0.38 -5.40 -12.74
CA TYR A 41 -0.09 -6.17 -13.88
C TYR A 41 0.05 -5.37 -15.19
N TYR A 42 -0.20 -4.06 -15.16
CA TYR A 42 -0.13 -3.21 -16.36
C TYR A 42 1.27 -2.67 -16.68
N ILE A 43 2.16 -2.56 -15.67
CA ILE A 43 3.52 -2.03 -15.86
C ILE A 43 4.47 -2.96 -16.64
N PRO A 44 4.57 -4.27 -16.37
CA PRO A 44 5.63 -5.09 -16.96
C PRO A 44 5.37 -5.42 -18.44
N CYS A 45 6.41 -5.28 -19.27
CA CYS A 45 6.39 -5.69 -20.68
C CYS A 45 6.20 -7.21 -20.88
N LYS A 46 6.43 -8.03 -19.84
CA LYS A 46 6.12 -9.47 -19.86
C LYS A 46 4.77 -9.71 -19.20
N ARG A 47 3.91 -10.49 -19.85
CA ARG A 47 2.61 -10.90 -19.30
C ARG A 47 2.81 -11.85 -18.12
N LEU A 48 2.87 -11.31 -16.90
CA LEU A 48 2.79 -12.11 -15.67
C LEU A 48 1.34 -12.52 -15.42
N ARG A 49 1.12 -13.72 -14.88
CA ARG A 49 -0.21 -14.13 -14.41
C ARG A 49 -0.56 -13.37 -13.14
N TRP A 50 -1.84 -13.15 -12.91
CA TRP A 50 -2.37 -12.41 -11.76
C TRP A 50 -1.84 -12.98 -10.42
N LEU A 51 -1.73 -14.30 -10.32
CA LEU A 51 -1.18 -15.02 -9.16
C LEU A 51 0.32 -14.77 -8.92
N GLU A 52 1.10 -14.45 -9.95
CA GLU A 52 2.54 -14.17 -9.83
C GLU A 52 2.80 -12.75 -9.33
N VAL A 53 1.80 -11.87 -9.45
CA VAL A 53 1.87 -10.46 -9.07
C VAL A 53 1.37 -10.20 -7.64
N MET A 54 0.47 -11.07 -7.15
CA MET A 54 -0.08 -11.00 -5.79
C MET A 54 0.95 -10.91 -4.65
N PRO A 55 2.05 -11.70 -4.62
CA PRO A 55 2.99 -11.63 -3.50
C PRO A 55 3.62 -10.24 -3.34
N GLY A 56 4.06 -9.60 -4.43
CA GLY A 56 4.57 -8.23 -4.39
C GLY A 56 3.51 -7.20 -4.07
N ALA A 57 2.27 -7.37 -4.55
CA ALA A 57 1.16 -6.46 -4.22
C ALA A 57 0.81 -6.48 -2.72
N ILE A 58 0.77 -7.67 -2.11
CA ILE A 58 0.52 -7.83 -0.66
C ILE A 58 1.67 -7.22 0.15
N PHE A 59 2.92 -7.54 -0.22
CA PHE A 59 4.10 -6.98 0.43
C PHE A 59 4.11 -5.45 0.38
N THR A 60 3.84 -4.87 -0.79
CA THR A 60 3.80 -3.42 -1.01
C THR A 60 2.69 -2.77 -0.21
N SER A 61 1.48 -3.36 -0.21
CA SER A 61 0.34 -2.83 0.56
C SER A 61 0.67 -2.76 2.04
N PHE A 62 1.27 -3.82 2.58
CA PHE A 62 1.67 -3.87 3.98
C PHE A 62 2.76 -2.85 4.29
N LEU A 63 3.83 -2.84 3.48
CA LEU A 63 4.96 -1.92 3.67
C LEU A 63 4.54 -0.46 3.55
N TRP A 64 3.66 -0.15 2.59
CA TRP A 64 3.14 1.20 2.39
C TRP A 64 2.34 1.68 3.61
N ILE A 65 1.51 0.84 4.22
CA ILE A 65 0.77 1.18 5.46
C ILE A 65 1.73 1.43 6.62
N VAL A 66 2.72 0.56 6.82
CA VAL A 66 3.70 0.72 7.90
C VAL A 66 4.47 2.02 7.73
N LEU A 67 4.96 2.30 6.51
CA LEU A 67 5.66 3.54 6.19
C LEU A 67 4.75 4.77 6.30
N SER A 68 3.46 4.65 5.96
CA SER A 68 2.46 5.70 6.17
C SER A 68 2.33 6.07 7.65
N MET A 69 2.24 5.06 8.52
CA MET A 69 2.13 5.26 9.96
C MET A 69 3.42 5.87 10.53
N LEU A 70 4.59 5.36 10.11
CA LEU A 70 5.88 5.90 10.52
C LEU A 70 6.08 7.35 10.06
N PHE A 71 5.71 7.67 8.83
CA PHE A 71 5.79 9.02 8.30
C PHE A 71 4.84 9.97 9.02
N ALA A 72 3.60 9.54 9.27
CA ALA A 72 2.66 10.33 10.08
C ALA A 72 3.22 10.61 11.47
N TYR A 73 3.81 9.61 12.14
CA TYR A 73 4.48 9.80 13.42
C TYR A 73 5.65 10.80 13.32
N TYR A 74 6.50 10.66 12.30
CA TYR A 74 7.63 11.56 12.06
C TYR A 74 7.18 13.02 11.88
N VAL A 75 6.19 13.27 11.01
CA VAL A 75 5.71 14.63 10.74
C VAL A 75 5.03 15.24 11.97
N ASN A 76 4.28 14.46 12.76
CA ASN A 76 3.64 14.96 13.97
C ASN A 76 4.64 15.32 15.08
N ASN A 77 5.74 14.56 15.23
CA ASN A 77 6.76 14.85 16.24
C ASN A 77 7.72 15.97 15.82
N TYR A 78 8.10 16.05 14.55
CA TYR A 78 9.07 17.02 14.04
C TYR A 78 8.42 18.22 13.31
N GLY A 79 7.09 18.35 13.40
CA GLY A 79 6.31 19.40 12.72
C GLY A 79 6.66 20.85 13.11
N ASN A 80 7.35 21.06 14.24
CA ASN A 80 7.83 22.39 14.64
C ASN A 80 8.84 23.00 13.64
N TYR A 81 9.59 22.18 12.89
CA TYR A 81 10.48 22.70 11.83
C TYR A 81 9.67 23.34 10.68
N SER A 82 8.44 22.89 10.44
CA SER A 82 7.55 23.50 9.43
C SER A 82 7.11 24.92 9.81
N ALA A 83 7.12 25.27 11.11
CA ALA A 83 6.83 26.63 11.58
C ALA A 83 7.97 27.62 11.29
N ILE A 84 9.22 27.15 11.24
CA ILE A 84 10.41 27.96 10.95
C ILE A 84 10.58 28.15 9.43
N TYR A 85 10.36 27.08 8.65
CA TYR A 85 10.56 27.08 7.19
C TYR A 85 9.27 27.30 6.38
N GLY A 86 8.12 27.52 7.03
CA GLY A 86 6.84 27.83 6.40
C GLY A 86 6.45 26.85 5.29
N SER A 87 6.16 27.39 4.09
CA SER A 87 5.75 26.63 2.91
C SER A 87 6.85 25.70 2.36
N ILE A 88 8.13 26.03 2.54
CA ILE A 88 9.26 25.21 2.08
C ILE A 88 9.30 23.89 2.86
N GLY A 89 9.02 23.93 4.17
CA GLY A 89 8.91 22.74 5.00
C GLY A 89 7.84 21.76 4.50
N ALA A 90 6.69 22.29 4.07
CA ALA A 90 5.62 21.47 3.51
C ALA A 90 6.02 20.76 2.19
N ILE A 91 6.74 21.46 1.30
CA ILE A 91 7.24 20.88 0.05
C ILE A 91 8.26 19.78 0.32
N ILE A 92 9.19 19.98 1.27
CA ILE A 92 10.20 18.99 1.64
C ILE A 92 9.53 17.73 2.21
N ILE A 93 8.56 17.89 3.10
CA ILE A 93 7.78 16.78 3.67
C ILE A 93 7.05 16.02 2.55
N LEU A 94 6.44 16.73 1.60
CA LEU A 94 5.79 16.11 0.45
C LEU A 94 6.79 15.36 -0.44
N MET A 95 7.96 15.93 -0.74
CA MET A 95 9.00 15.25 -1.52
C MET A 95 9.50 13.99 -0.80
N LEU A 96 9.70 14.05 0.51
CA LEU A 96 10.07 12.88 1.32
C LEU A 96 8.99 11.80 1.25
N TRP A 97 7.73 12.19 1.35
CA TRP A 97 6.58 11.28 1.23
C TRP A 97 6.54 10.59 -0.14
N LEU A 98 6.71 11.36 -1.21
CA LEU A 98 6.75 10.84 -2.58
C LEU A 98 7.94 9.92 -2.79
N GLN A 99 9.11 10.25 -2.22
CA GLN A 99 10.31 9.43 -2.30
C GLN A 99 10.13 8.07 -1.58
N ILE A 100 9.52 8.09 -0.40
CA ILE A 100 9.19 6.86 0.34
C ILE A 100 8.20 6.02 -0.47
N THR A 101 7.15 6.65 -1.02
CA THR A 101 6.13 5.97 -1.81
C THR A 101 6.71 5.35 -3.09
N SER A 102 7.54 6.09 -3.84
CA SER A 102 8.16 5.59 -5.07
C SER A 102 9.08 4.40 -4.80
N THR A 103 9.92 4.49 -3.76
CA THR A 103 10.81 3.41 -3.35
C THR A 103 10.02 2.17 -2.93
N THR A 104 8.94 2.35 -2.17
CA THR A 104 8.06 1.25 -1.74
C THR A 104 7.44 0.52 -2.93
N ILE A 105 6.94 1.26 -3.92
CA ILE A 105 6.37 0.68 -5.14
C ILE A 105 7.44 -0.06 -5.95
N LEU A 106 8.65 0.50 -6.06
CA LEU A 106 9.75 -0.11 -6.79
C LEU A 106 10.16 -1.45 -6.14
N LEU A 107 10.31 -1.49 -4.82
CA LEU A 107 10.68 -2.69 -4.07
C LEU A 107 9.67 -3.83 -4.29
N GLY A 108 8.37 -3.52 -4.31
CA GLY A 108 7.35 -4.53 -4.61
C GLY A 108 7.41 -5.08 -6.03
N GLY A 109 7.74 -4.21 -7.00
CA GLY A 109 7.98 -4.61 -8.38
C GLY A 109 9.22 -5.49 -8.53
N GLU A 110 10.30 -5.14 -7.83
CA GLU A 110 11.54 -5.91 -7.80
C GLU A 110 11.34 -7.30 -7.16
N LEU A 111 10.55 -7.37 -6.08
CA LEU A 111 10.17 -8.66 -5.47
C LEU A 111 9.43 -9.55 -6.47
N ASN A 112 8.48 -8.99 -7.23
CA ASN A 112 7.78 -9.73 -8.28
C ASN A 112 8.73 -10.17 -9.41
N ALA A 113 9.66 -9.32 -9.82
CA ALA A 113 10.66 -9.65 -10.84
C ALA A 113 11.61 -10.78 -10.38
N LEU A 114 12.05 -10.75 -9.12
CA LEU A 114 12.91 -11.77 -8.53
C LEU A 114 12.20 -13.13 -8.47
N LEU A 115 10.94 -13.15 -8.04
CA LEU A 115 10.12 -14.37 -8.00
C LEU A 115 9.91 -14.96 -9.40
N ALA A 116 9.67 -14.11 -10.40
CA ALA A 116 9.56 -14.55 -11.79
C ALA A 116 10.88 -15.12 -12.33
N HIS A 117 12.02 -14.52 -11.96
CA HIS A 117 13.34 -14.99 -12.36
C HIS A 117 13.71 -16.34 -11.73
N ASP A 118 13.46 -16.53 -10.43
CA ASP A 118 13.72 -17.81 -9.73
C ASP A 118 12.90 -18.95 -10.34
N LYS A 119 11.64 -18.68 -10.71
CA LYS A 119 10.77 -19.66 -11.37
C LYS A 119 11.32 -20.10 -12.73
N GLU A 120 11.81 -19.17 -13.54
CA GLU A 120 12.43 -19.45 -14.84
C GLU A 120 13.73 -20.27 -14.67
N LEU A 121 14.58 -19.93 -13.69
CA LEU A 121 15.80 -20.67 -13.37
C LEU A 121 15.50 -22.12 -12.99
N ARG A 122 14.52 -22.35 -12.11
CA ARG A 122 14.09 -23.69 -11.70
C ARG A 122 13.60 -24.52 -12.88
N TYR A 123 12.87 -23.91 -13.81
CA TYR A 123 12.40 -24.57 -15.02
C TYR A 123 13.58 -25.05 -15.89
N ARG A 124 14.56 -24.18 -16.16
CA ARG A 124 15.75 -24.52 -16.96
C ARG A 124 16.61 -25.63 -16.34
N LEU A 125 16.76 -25.62 -15.02
CA LEU A 125 17.49 -26.68 -14.29
C LEU A 125 16.79 -28.04 -14.36
N SER A 126 15.45 -28.04 -14.42
CA SER A 126 14.67 -29.28 -14.58
C SER A 126 14.75 -29.87 -15.99
N GLU A 127 14.90 -29.01 -17.00
CA GLU A 127 15.03 -29.40 -18.41
C GLU A 127 16.43 -29.95 -18.72
N ASN A 128 17.50 -29.31 -18.22
CA ASN A 128 18.88 -29.75 -18.41
C ASN A 128 19.23 -31.07 -17.67
N LYS A 129 18.36 -31.55 -16.78
CA LYS A 129 18.51 -32.85 -16.10
C LYS A 129 17.85 -34.02 -16.85
N ARG A 130 17.10 -33.76 -17.93
CA ARG A 130 16.53 -34.78 -18.81
C ARG A 130 17.41 -34.99 -20.03
#